data_AF-A0A9P7XND7-F1
#
_entry.id   AF-A0A9P7XND7-F1
#
_cell.length_a   1.000
_cell.length_b   1.000
_cell.length_c   1.000
_cell.angle_alpha   90.00
_cell.angle_beta   90.00
_cell.angle_gamma   90.00
#
_symmetry.space_group_name_H-M   'P 1'
#
loop_
_entity.id
_entity.type
_entity.pdbx_description
1 polymer ?
#
loop_
_entity_poly.entity_id
_entity_poly.type
_entity_poly.pdbx_seq_one_letter_code
_entity_poly.pdbx_strand_id
1 'polypeptide(L)'
;MMDSIANKLSRTKYTSVWIVLGLLHNLTIYLTHHKRSLSRFLCAYTLLYIFTHRRTAIGVTPRKDLKSPGGSLPLVGDIVKMTFQPRTEVYQLNEKIHKEVGRVFAITLPFVGRVVDFTDPAVLEHVLKTNFWAYEKGEFLRRTFFDLLGNGIFSADGHSWNWQRKMASHIFNVSAFRHYTSEVFVKESYIVADYLGMIAEEERTVDIHKLFYLYTLDSFGEISFGQSFGCLDSPEEGTVEFAEAFDRLNTIVFNRVFTPGWQLTEFLTSRGRQIRKDKQTIASFALKIIRDRRIHGYDKPQKDLLQLCMDMQDVEDGRRLSDEVLKDMVLNFIIADGTRIYKGEFASWSSWTMGRDTTIWGPDAREYDPDRWMTGEKFPAHKFPAFHAGPRKCLGQQFATVEAITILAILLQRFTFELVDPDTEPEYIPGLTLPMANGLPLRVHQRPV
;
A
#
# COMPACT_ATOMS: atom_id res chain seq x y z
N MET A 1 4.16 -74.16 -1.32
CA MET A 1 3.69 -72.91 -0.67
C MET A 1 4.71 -71.75 -0.75
N MET A 2 5.97 -71.98 -1.16
CA MET A 2 6.95 -70.89 -1.41
C MET A 2 7.03 -70.44 -2.88
N ASP A 3 6.65 -71.27 -3.86
CA ASP A 3 6.67 -70.87 -5.29
C ASP A 3 5.46 -70.04 -5.73
N SER A 4 4.41 -69.96 -4.91
CA SER A 4 3.24 -69.09 -5.13
C SER A 4 3.47 -67.65 -4.63
N ILE A 5 4.49 -67.44 -3.77
CA ILE A 5 4.86 -66.12 -3.25
C ILE A 5 5.88 -65.43 -4.17
N ALA A 6 6.75 -66.19 -4.85
CA ALA A 6 7.74 -65.65 -5.78
C ALA A 6 7.12 -65.10 -7.09
N ASN A 7 5.99 -65.66 -7.54
CA ASN A 7 5.38 -65.25 -8.81
C ASN A 7 4.41 -64.05 -8.70
N LYS A 8 4.16 -63.54 -7.49
CA LYS A 8 3.27 -62.38 -7.26
C LYS A 8 4.00 -61.06 -7.00
N LEU A 9 5.34 -61.06 -7.06
CA LEU A 9 6.18 -59.87 -6.87
C LEU A 9 6.95 -59.45 -8.14
N SER A 10 6.63 -60.03 -9.30
CA SER A 10 7.03 -59.44 -10.58
C SER A 10 5.96 -58.43 -11.02
N ARG A 11 6.25 -57.14 -10.79
CA ARG A 11 6.02 -56.01 -11.72
C ARG A 11 6.05 -54.68 -10.95
N THR A 12 6.95 -53.82 -11.43
CA THR A 12 6.93 -52.35 -11.29
C THR A 12 6.91 -51.78 -9.87
N LYS A 13 8.10 -51.54 -9.28
CA LYS A 13 8.32 -50.37 -8.41
C LYS A 13 9.77 -50.03 -8.01
N TYR A 14 10.79 -50.83 -8.37
CA TYR A 14 12.17 -50.53 -7.95
C TYR A 14 13.19 -50.31 -9.08
N THR A 15 12.85 -50.54 -10.35
CA THR A 15 13.77 -50.26 -11.46
C THR A 15 14.05 -48.77 -11.66
N SER A 16 13.08 -47.89 -11.40
CA SER A 16 13.24 -46.44 -11.52
C SER A 16 14.16 -45.84 -10.44
N VAL A 17 14.18 -46.39 -9.23
CA VAL A 17 15.01 -45.89 -8.12
C VAL A 17 16.49 -46.23 -8.36
N TRP A 18 16.79 -47.44 -8.86
CA TRP A 18 18.17 -47.84 -9.19
C TRP A 18 18.70 -47.13 -10.44
N ILE A 19 17.84 -46.80 -11.41
CA ILE A 19 18.23 -45.98 -12.57
C ILE A 19 18.49 -44.54 -12.16
N VAL A 20 17.66 -43.95 -11.29
CA VAL A 20 17.88 -42.58 -10.78
C VAL A 20 19.10 -42.50 -9.88
N LEU A 21 19.33 -43.49 -9.00
CA LEU A 21 20.55 -43.57 -8.18
C LEU A 21 21.79 -43.82 -9.04
N GLY A 22 21.69 -44.65 -10.09
CA GLY A 22 22.78 -44.87 -11.05
C GLY A 22 23.09 -43.62 -11.89
N LEU A 23 22.09 -42.86 -12.30
CA LEU A 23 22.25 -41.56 -12.98
C LEU A 23 22.83 -40.50 -12.04
N LEU A 24 22.38 -40.44 -10.78
CA LEU A 24 22.96 -39.54 -9.78
C LEU A 24 24.40 -39.93 -9.42
N HIS A 25 24.72 -41.22 -9.35
CA HIS A 25 26.08 -41.70 -9.10
C HIS A 25 27.00 -41.41 -10.29
N ASN A 26 26.55 -41.65 -11.52
CA ASN A 26 27.30 -41.31 -12.73
C ASN A 26 27.43 -39.79 -12.93
N LEU A 27 26.40 -39.01 -12.60
CA LEU A 27 26.49 -37.54 -12.58
C LEU A 27 27.46 -37.09 -11.49
N THR A 28 27.46 -37.71 -10.31
CA THR A 28 28.41 -37.39 -9.23
C THR A 28 29.84 -37.75 -9.63
N ILE A 29 30.06 -38.89 -10.30
CA ILE A 29 31.37 -39.32 -10.84
C ILE A 29 31.83 -38.41 -11.98
N TYR A 30 30.93 -38.05 -12.91
CA TYR A 30 31.22 -37.12 -14.00
C TYR A 30 31.55 -35.72 -13.46
N LEU A 31 30.76 -35.24 -12.50
CA LEU A 31 31.01 -33.96 -11.82
C LEU A 31 32.27 -34.01 -10.95
N THR A 32 32.68 -35.16 -10.38
CA THR A 32 33.94 -35.31 -9.63
C THR A 32 35.17 -35.39 -10.54
N HIS A 33 35.10 -36.09 -11.66
CA HIS A 33 36.20 -36.17 -12.65
C HIS A 33 36.38 -34.88 -13.46
N HIS A 34 35.29 -34.15 -13.71
CA HIS A 34 35.27 -32.88 -14.42
C HIS A 34 35.00 -31.67 -13.53
N LYS A 35 35.28 -31.72 -12.21
CA LYS A 35 35.12 -30.56 -11.30
C LYS A 35 35.72 -29.27 -11.86
N ARG A 36 36.89 -29.37 -12.50
CA ARG A 36 37.58 -28.24 -13.16
C ARG A 36 36.89 -27.76 -14.44
N SER A 37 36.20 -28.63 -15.16
CA SER A 37 35.43 -28.29 -16.37
C SER A 37 34.07 -27.68 -16.02
N LEU A 38 33.36 -28.27 -15.04
CA LEU A 38 32.11 -27.72 -14.51
C LEU A 38 32.31 -26.37 -13.83
N SER A 39 33.36 -26.23 -13.00
CA SER A 39 33.65 -24.94 -12.36
C SER A 39 34.01 -23.86 -13.38
N ARG A 40 34.77 -24.20 -14.42
CA ARG A 40 35.06 -23.29 -15.54
C ARG A 40 33.80 -22.93 -16.33
N PHE A 41 32.93 -23.90 -16.61
CA PHE A 41 31.66 -23.68 -17.30
C PHE A 41 30.72 -22.79 -16.47
N LEU A 42 30.57 -23.07 -15.17
CA LEU A 42 29.77 -22.26 -14.24
C LEU A 42 30.35 -20.85 -14.11
N CYS A 43 31.67 -20.69 -13.99
CA CYS A 43 32.32 -19.37 -13.99
C CYS A 43 32.11 -18.63 -15.31
N ALA A 44 32.28 -19.30 -16.46
CA ALA A 44 32.07 -18.71 -17.78
C ALA A 44 30.60 -18.30 -18.00
N TYR A 45 29.65 -19.15 -17.59
CA TYR A 45 28.22 -18.85 -17.61
C TYR A 45 27.88 -17.68 -16.68
N THR A 46 28.45 -17.65 -15.48
CA THR A 46 28.23 -16.57 -14.50
C THR A 46 28.80 -15.25 -15.01
N LEU A 47 29.99 -15.25 -15.60
CA LEU A 47 30.61 -14.07 -16.22
C LEU A 47 29.81 -13.60 -17.43
N LEU A 48 29.34 -14.52 -18.29
CA LEU A 48 28.46 -14.20 -19.42
C LEU A 48 27.11 -13.65 -18.93
N TYR A 49 26.55 -14.21 -17.86
CA TYR A 49 25.33 -13.73 -17.24
C TYR A 49 25.51 -12.31 -16.68
N ILE A 50 26.59 -12.06 -15.93
CA ILE A 50 26.95 -10.72 -15.41
C ILE A 50 27.17 -9.73 -16.56
N PHE A 51 27.82 -10.16 -17.65
CA PHE A 51 28.09 -9.31 -18.81
C PHE A 51 26.80 -8.94 -19.55
N THR A 52 25.91 -9.92 -19.78
CA THR A 52 24.63 -9.72 -20.47
C THR A 52 23.60 -8.97 -19.61
N HIS A 53 23.64 -9.16 -18.29
CA HIS A 53 22.72 -8.56 -17.30
C HIS A 53 23.40 -7.46 -16.47
N ARG A 54 24.41 -6.79 -17.04
CA ARG A 54 25.26 -5.80 -16.34
C ARG A 54 24.52 -4.61 -15.73
N ARG A 55 23.26 -4.40 -16.11
CA ARG A 55 22.41 -3.27 -15.69
C ARG A 55 21.03 -3.73 -15.20
N THR A 56 20.88 -5.01 -14.86
CA THR A 56 19.59 -5.57 -14.44
C THR A 56 19.76 -6.47 -13.23
N ALA A 57 18.74 -6.49 -12.38
CA ALA A 57 18.64 -7.46 -11.30
C ALA A 57 18.59 -8.91 -11.83
N ILE A 58 19.00 -9.85 -10.99
CA ILE A 58 18.94 -11.28 -11.27
C ILE A 58 17.50 -11.71 -11.64
N GLY A 59 17.38 -12.51 -12.70
CA GLY A 59 16.10 -12.98 -13.23
C GLY A 59 15.33 -11.98 -14.11
N VAL A 60 15.88 -10.79 -14.37
CA VAL A 60 15.21 -9.76 -15.18
C VAL A 60 15.87 -9.60 -16.54
N THR A 61 15.11 -9.84 -17.62
CA THR A 61 15.60 -9.66 -18.99
C THR A 61 15.84 -8.18 -19.32
N PRO A 62 16.97 -7.77 -19.93
CA PRO A 62 17.21 -6.37 -20.29
C PRO A 62 16.17 -5.80 -21.28
N ARG A 63 15.69 -4.59 -21.03
CA ARG A 63 14.79 -3.81 -21.89
C ARG A 63 15.52 -2.53 -22.32
N LYS A 64 15.74 -2.34 -23.62
CA LYS A 64 16.45 -1.16 -24.17
C LYS A 64 15.52 0.01 -24.49
N ASP A 65 14.24 -0.29 -24.60
CA ASP A 65 13.16 0.66 -24.91
C ASP A 65 12.73 1.49 -23.69
N LEU A 66 13.00 1.00 -22.47
CA LEU A 66 12.75 1.74 -21.24
C LEU A 66 14.02 2.44 -20.77
N LYS A 67 13.90 3.72 -20.45
CA LYS A 67 14.97 4.47 -19.80
C LYS A 67 15.13 3.99 -18.36
N SER A 68 16.35 4.07 -17.84
CA SER A 68 16.68 3.74 -16.45
C SER A 68 17.39 4.94 -15.80
N PRO A 69 17.20 5.17 -14.49
CA PRO A 69 17.86 6.24 -13.75
C PRO A 69 19.38 6.08 -13.60
N GLY A 70 19.97 5.04 -14.18
CA GLY A 70 21.40 4.78 -14.13
C GLY A 70 21.91 4.35 -12.74
N GLY A 71 23.12 3.79 -12.70
CA GLY A 71 23.70 3.25 -11.48
C GLY A 71 23.27 1.82 -11.14
N SER A 72 22.51 1.16 -12.02
CA SER A 72 22.12 -0.24 -11.86
C SER A 72 23.36 -1.15 -11.91
N LEU A 73 23.54 -1.95 -10.86
CA LEU A 73 24.66 -2.90 -10.75
C LEU A 73 24.25 -4.29 -11.24
N PRO A 74 25.19 -5.12 -11.72
CA PRO A 74 24.89 -6.49 -12.11
C PRO A 74 24.29 -7.29 -10.94
N LEU A 75 23.30 -8.14 -11.22
CA LEU A 75 22.61 -9.02 -10.26
C LEU A 75 21.70 -8.32 -9.25
N VAL A 76 22.09 -7.13 -8.78
CA VAL A 76 21.37 -6.39 -7.75
C VAL A 76 20.49 -5.28 -8.32
N GLY A 77 20.68 -4.90 -9.60
CA GLY A 77 19.86 -3.89 -10.26
C GLY A 77 19.98 -2.52 -9.58
N ASP A 78 18.84 -1.87 -9.36
CA ASP A 78 18.72 -0.52 -8.82
C ASP A 78 18.58 -0.49 -7.29
N ILE A 79 18.61 -1.66 -6.63
CA ILE A 79 18.41 -1.79 -5.18
C ILE A 79 19.37 -0.92 -4.37
N VAL A 80 20.65 -0.84 -4.76
CA VAL A 80 21.67 -0.06 -4.03
C VAL A 80 21.28 1.41 -4.03
N LYS A 81 20.87 1.94 -5.19
CA LYS A 81 20.40 3.32 -5.31
C LYS A 81 19.15 3.56 -4.46
N MET A 82 18.29 2.57 -4.26
CA MET A 82 17.07 2.73 -3.45
C MET A 82 17.27 2.48 -1.96
N THR A 83 18.22 1.63 -1.56
CA THR A 83 18.43 1.26 -0.16
C THR A 83 19.26 2.30 0.58
N PHE A 84 20.22 2.93 -0.08
CA PHE A 84 21.12 3.92 0.54
C PHE A 84 20.59 5.36 0.53
N GLN A 85 19.40 5.60 0.00
CA GLN A 85 18.77 6.92 0.02
C GLN A 85 18.01 7.12 1.34
N PRO A 86 18.02 8.35 1.90
CA PRO A 86 17.21 8.68 3.06
C PRO A 86 15.75 8.29 2.80
N ARG A 87 15.17 7.53 3.73
CA ARG A 87 13.80 7.03 3.57
C ARG A 87 12.80 8.20 3.57
N THR A 88 13.11 9.28 4.29
CA THR A 88 12.33 10.51 4.36
C THR A 88 12.21 11.25 3.03
N GLU A 89 13.06 10.95 2.04
CA GLU A 89 13.11 11.62 0.75
C GLU A 89 12.59 10.76 -0.41
N VAL A 90 11.93 9.63 -0.14
CA VAL A 90 11.53 8.67 -1.20
C VAL A 90 10.67 9.33 -2.28
N TYR A 91 9.77 10.25 -1.92
CA TYR A 91 8.89 10.94 -2.87
C TYR A 91 9.66 11.98 -3.71
N GLN A 92 10.54 12.76 -3.06
CA GLN A 92 11.44 13.72 -3.69
C GLN A 92 12.43 13.03 -4.64
N LEU A 93 12.90 11.83 -4.27
CA LEU A 93 13.76 11.00 -5.11
C LEU A 93 13.03 10.54 -6.38
N ASN A 94 11.79 10.05 -6.26
CA ASN A 94 10.99 9.69 -7.44
C ASN A 94 10.78 10.89 -8.36
N GLU A 95 10.45 12.06 -7.78
CA GLU A 95 10.31 13.31 -8.51
C GLU A 95 11.62 13.70 -9.24
N LYS A 96 12.76 13.63 -8.55
CA LYS A 96 14.08 13.91 -9.14
C LYS A 96 14.39 12.97 -10.30
N ILE A 97 14.11 11.68 -10.15
CA ILE A 97 14.32 10.70 -11.22
C ILE A 97 13.44 11.04 -12.43
N HIS A 98 12.18 11.42 -12.24
CA HIS A 98 11.32 11.83 -13.36
C HIS A 98 11.82 13.09 -14.06
N LYS A 99 12.38 14.05 -13.32
CA LYS A 99 13.03 15.23 -13.92
C LYS A 99 14.26 14.87 -14.76
N GLU A 100 15.07 13.91 -14.30
CA GLU A 100 16.30 13.50 -14.99
C GLU A 100 16.05 12.57 -16.19
N VAL A 101 15.13 11.61 -16.04
CA VAL A 101 14.94 10.51 -17.00
C VAL A 101 13.76 10.76 -17.94
N GLY A 102 12.74 11.44 -17.43
CA GLY A 102 11.48 11.74 -18.12
C GLY A 102 10.27 11.07 -17.47
N ARG A 103 9.11 11.22 -18.12
CA ARG A 103 7.80 10.76 -17.61
C ARG A 103 7.66 9.27 -17.40
N VAL A 104 8.52 8.45 -18.02
CA VAL A 104 8.50 6.99 -17.89
C VAL A 104 9.92 6.49 -17.70
N PHE A 105 10.15 5.68 -16.67
CA PHE A 105 11.40 4.97 -16.46
C PHE A 105 11.14 3.57 -15.89
N ALA A 106 12.18 2.74 -15.90
CA ALA A 106 12.14 1.43 -15.27
C ALA A 106 13.32 1.24 -14.32
N ILE A 107 13.02 0.60 -13.19
CA ILE A 107 13.99 0.08 -12.23
C ILE A 107 13.85 -1.43 -12.13
N THR A 108 14.93 -2.09 -11.74
CA THR A 108 15.00 -3.54 -11.57
C THR A 108 15.43 -3.87 -10.15
N LEU A 109 14.67 -4.76 -9.52
CA LEU A 109 14.84 -5.13 -8.12
C LEU A 109 14.92 -6.67 -7.98
N PRO A 110 15.87 -7.21 -7.21
CA PRO A 110 15.95 -8.64 -6.95
C PRO A 110 14.65 -9.15 -6.30
N PHE A 111 14.16 -10.31 -6.72
CA PHE A 111 12.93 -10.97 -6.23
C PHE A 111 11.61 -10.23 -6.48
N VAL A 112 11.65 -8.98 -6.93
CA VAL A 112 10.48 -8.20 -7.35
C VAL A 112 10.36 -8.23 -8.86
N GLY A 113 11.46 -8.04 -9.59
CA GLY A 113 11.46 -7.95 -11.05
C GLY A 113 11.63 -6.51 -11.53
N ARG A 114 10.94 -6.15 -12.62
CA ARG A 114 10.95 -4.78 -13.16
C ARG A 114 9.77 -3.99 -12.61
N VAL A 115 10.03 -2.77 -12.16
CA VAL A 115 9.01 -1.76 -11.87
C VAL A 115 9.12 -0.68 -12.93
N VAL A 116 8.04 -0.43 -13.66
CA VAL A 116 7.89 0.64 -14.64
C VAL A 116 7.13 1.77 -13.95
N ASP A 117 7.80 2.89 -13.74
CA ASP A 117 7.26 4.07 -13.07
C ASP A 117 6.89 5.14 -14.10
N PHE A 118 5.72 5.75 -13.95
CA PHE A 118 5.21 6.75 -14.89
C PHE A 118 4.42 7.87 -14.21
N THR A 119 4.45 9.07 -14.82
CA THR A 119 3.68 10.25 -14.39
C THR A 119 2.64 10.72 -15.41
N ASP A 120 2.47 10.00 -16.53
CA ASP A 120 1.54 10.43 -17.59
C ASP A 120 0.07 10.12 -17.21
N PRO A 121 -0.83 11.13 -17.15
CA PRO A 121 -2.23 10.92 -16.82
C PRO A 121 -2.96 9.94 -17.76
N ALA A 122 -2.59 9.89 -19.04
CA ALA A 122 -3.23 8.98 -20.01
C ALA A 122 -2.85 7.52 -19.77
N VAL A 123 -1.58 7.27 -19.41
CA VAL A 123 -1.11 5.94 -19.00
C VAL A 123 -1.80 5.54 -17.70
N LEU A 124 -1.97 6.48 -16.77
CA LEU A 124 -2.67 6.19 -15.52
C LEU A 124 -4.17 5.90 -15.74
N GLU A 125 -4.84 6.60 -16.67
CA GLU A 125 -6.21 6.26 -17.08
C GLU A 125 -6.27 4.83 -17.65
N HIS A 126 -5.29 4.45 -18.46
CA HIS A 126 -5.21 3.07 -18.99
C HIS A 126 -5.21 2.05 -17.86
N VAL A 127 -4.28 2.22 -16.92
CA VAL A 127 -4.02 1.26 -15.85
C VAL A 127 -5.19 1.20 -14.88
N LEU A 128 -5.71 2.36 -14.47
CA LEU A 128 -6.73 2.43 -13.42
C LEU A 128 -8.16 2.28 -13.94
N LYS A 129 -8.42 2.52 -15.23
CA LYS A 129 -9.80 2.56 -15.77
C LYS A 129 -9.94 1.72 -17.02
N THR A 130 -9.20 1.99 -18.09
CA THR A 130 -9.49 1.41 -19.42
C THR A 130 -9.18 -0.08 -19.50
N ASN A 131 -8.06 -0.52 -18.92
CA ASN A 131 -7.63 -1.92 -18.93
C ASN A 131 -7.42 -2.46 -17.51
N PHE A 132 -8.29 -2.02 -16.61
CA PHE A 132 -8.24 -2.28 -15.18
C PHE A 132 -7.96 -3.75 -14.81
N TRP A 133 -8.64 -4.69 -15.47
CA TRP A 133 -8.55 -6.12 -15.17
C TRP A 133 -7.20 -6.75 -15.53
N ALA A 134 -6.39 -6.09 -16.38
CA ALA A 134 -5.04 -6.55 -16.69
C ALA A 134 -4.01 -6.20 -15.59
N TYR A 135 -4.36 -5.30 -14.66
CA TYR A 135 -3.47 -4.79 -13.63
C TYR A 135 -3.94 -5.18 -12.23
N GLU A 136 -3.31 -6.21 -11.69
CA GLU A 136 -3.48 -6.65 -10.29
C GLU A 136 -2.46 -5.96 -9.37
N LYS A 137 -2.72 -5.91 -8.06
CA LYS A 137 -1.68 -5.55 -7.08
C LYS A 137 -0.61 -6.65 -7.04
N GLY A 138 -1.05 -7.90 -7.19
CA GLY A 138 -0.19 -9.06 -7.30
C GLY A 138 0.37 -9.54 -5.96
N GLU A 139 0.98 -10.72 -5.99
CA GLU A 139 1.42 -11.43 -4.78
C GLU A 139 2.50 -10.68 -4.00
N PHE A 140 3.35 -9.91 -4.68
CA PHE A 140 4.41 -9.15 -4.05
C PHE A 140 3.87 -8.11 -3.06
N LEU A 141 2.93 -7.27 -3.50
CA LEU A 141 2.30 -6.25 -2.64
C LEU A 141 1.45 -6.92 -1.56
N ARG A 142 0.65 -7.94 -1.93
CA ARG A 142 -0.16 -8.70 -0.98
C ARG A 142 0.68 -9.27 0.17
N ARG A 143 1.79 -9.93 -0.14
CA ARG A 143 2.70 -10.52 0.86
C ARG A 143 3.39 -9.45 1.73
N THR A 144 3.74 -8.33 1.13
CA THR A 144 4.44 -7.23 1.83
C THR A 144 3.56 -6.57 2.88
N PHE A 145 2.30 -6.30 2.53
CA PHE A 145 1.32 -5.62 3.38
C PHE A 145 0.39 -6.56 4.15
N PHE A 146 0.52 -7.88 4.00
CA PHE A 146 -0.37 -8.89 4.59
C PHE A 146 -0.57 -8.70 6.09
N ASP A 147 0.50 -8.35 6.80
CA ASP A 147 0.50 -8.19 8.25
C ASP A 147 -0.38 -7.04 8.75
N LEU A 148 -0.62 -6.03 7.91
CA LEU A 148 -1.44 -4.87 8.24
C LEU A 148 -2.83 -4.95 7.61
N LEU A 149 -2.90 -5.34 6.34
CA LEU A 149 -4.11 -5.25 5.51
C LEU A 149 -4.79 -6.62 5.28
N GLY A 150 -4.13 -7.72 5.65
CA GLY A 150 -4.62 -9.08 5.43
C GLY A 150 -5.05 -9.34 3.98
N ASN A 151 -6.16 -10.06 3.81
CA ASN A 151 -6.84 -10.24 2.53
C ASN A 151 -8.00 -9.26 2.32
N GLY A 152 -7.97 -8.11 3.01
CA GLY A 152 -8.99 -7.08 2.90
C GLY A 152 -8.96 -6.37 1.55
N ILE A 153 -9.95 -5.50 1.32
CA ILE A 153 -10.18 -4.82 0.04
C ILE A 153 -8.95 -4.06 -0.50
N PHE A 154 -8.08 -3.60 0.41
CA PHE A 154 -6.84 -2.92 0.06
C PHE A 154 -5.75 -3.85 -0.49
N SER A 155 -5.80 -5.16 -0.20
CA SER A 155 -4.84 -6.17 -0.67
C SER A 155 -5.44 -7.22 -1.61
N ALA A 156 -6.76 -7.30 -1.71
CA ALA A 156 -7.45 -8.24 -2.59
C ALA A 156 -7.37 -7.83 -4.08
N ASP A 157 -7.44 -8.84 -4.95
CA ASP A 157 -7.58 -8.74 -6.41
C ASP A 157 -8.72 -9.67 -6.89
N GLY A 158 -9.09 -9.56 -8.16
CA GLY A 158 -10.06 -10.44 -8.83
C GLY A 158 -11.45 -10.47 -8.17
N HIS A 159 -12.03 -11.66 -8.09
CA HIS A 159 -13.37 -11.88 -7.55
C HIS A 159 -13.50 -11.43 -6.09
N SER A 160 -12.52 -11.76 -5.24
CA SER A 160 -12.53 -11.37 -3.82
C SER A 160 -12.59 -9.85 -3.66
N TRP A 161 -11.81 -9.11 -4.45
CA TRP A 161 -11.88 -7.66 -4.46
C TRP A 161 -13.23 -7.14 -4.95
N ASN A 162 -13.75 -7.66 -6.06
CA ASN A 162 -15.01 -7.19 -6.64
C ASN A 162 -16.18 -7.37 -5.65
N TRP A 163 -16.24 -8.52 -4.98
CA TRP A 163 -17.25 -8.80 -3.95
C TRP A 163 -17.13 -7.84 -2.75
N GLN A 164 -15.94 -7.70 -2.16
CA GLN A 164 -15.70 -6.77 -1.05
C GLN A 164 -16.00 -5.32 -1.45
N ARG A 165 -15.69 -4.96 -2.70
CA ARG A 165 -15.93 -3.63 -3.28
C ARG A 165 -17.43 -3.34 -3.46
N LYS A 166 -18.19 -4.30 -4.01
CA LYS A 166 -19.66 -4.21 -4.15
C LYS A 166 -20.31 -4.04 -2.79
N MET A 167 -19.90 -4.86 -1.81
CA MET A 167 -20.36 -4.78 -0.43
C MET A 167 -20.08 -3.41 0.20
N ALA A 168 -18.82 -2.99 0.23
CA ALA A 168 -18.45 -1.74 0.87
C ALA A 168 -19.08 -0.52 0.17
N SER A 169 -19.14 -0.52 -1.17
CA SER A 169 -19.82 0.54 -1.93
C SER A 169 -21.30 0.67 -1.58
N HIS A 170 -21.99 -0.43 -1.27
CA HIS A 170 -23.38 -0.35 -0.83
C HIS A 170 -23.47 0.38 0.52
N ILE A 171 -22.63 -0.02 1.48
CA ILE A 171 -22.60 0.55 2.84
C ILE A 171 -22.37 2.07 2.81
N PHE A 172 -21.35 2.52 2.07
CA PHE A 172 -21.03 3.95 1.98
C PHE A 172 -22.14 4.80 1.32
N ASN A 173 -23.06 4.19 0.56
CA ASN A 173 -24.18 4.91 -0.06
C ASN A 173 -25.46 4.92 0.78
N VAL A 174 -25.54 4.13 1.86
CA VAL A 174 -26.73 4.09 2.73
C VAL A 174 -26.91 5.44 3.43
N SER A 175 -28.07 6.08 3.23
CA SER A 175 -28.34 7.42 3.79
C SER A 175 -28.26 7.45 5.32
N ALA A 176 -28.72 6.38 5.99
CA ALA A 176 -28.62 6.25 7.45
C ALA A 176 -27.16 6.24 7.93
N PHE A 177 -26.30 5.50 7.22
CA PHE A 177 -24.87 5.46 7.52
C PHE A 177 -24.21 6.84 7.31
N ARG A 178 -24.51 7.52 6.20
CA ARG A 178 -24.00 8.89 5.95
C ARG A 178 -24.44 9.90 7.01
N HIS A 179 -25.69 9.82 7.47
CA HIS A 179 -26.19 10.70 8.52
C HIS A 179 -25.45 10.46 9.83
N TYR A 180 -25.35 9.19 10.26
CA TYR A 180 -24.59 8.78 11.43
C TYR A 180 -23.14 9.29 11.38
N THR A 181 -22.43 9.09 10.26
CA THR A 181 -21.05 9.56 10.13
C THR A 181 -20.92 11.07 10.22
N SER A 182 -21.90 11.82 9.70
CA SER A 182 -21.89 13.28 9.77
C SER A 182 -22.08 13.77 11.20
N GLU A 183 -22.96 13.10 11.98
CA GLU A 183 -23.15 13.39 13.40
C GLU A 183 -21.85 13.14 14.19
N VAL A 184 -21.16 12.03 13.91
CA VAL A 184 -19.86 11.72 14.52
C VAL A 184 -18.83 12.79 14.17
N PHE A 185 -18.67 13.17 12.90
CA PHE A 185 -17.69 14.18 12.50
C PHE A 185 -17.91 15.53 13.18
N VAL A 186 -19.16 15.97 13.31
CA VAL A 186 -19.49 17.22 14.00
C VAL A 186 -19.17 17.12 15.49
N LYS A 187 -19.59 16.03 16.15
CA LYS A 187 -19.31 15.78 17.57
C LYS A 187 -17.81 15.80 17.86
N GLU A 188 -17.04 14.97 17.15
CA GLU A 188 -15.58 14.86 17.37
C GLU A 188 -14.85 16.16 17.02
N SER A 189 -15.34 16.93 16.02
CA SER A 189 -14.76 18.25 15.69
C SER A 189 -14.94 19.27 16.81
N TYR A 190 -16.05 19.23 17.54
CA TYR A 190 -16.25 20.10 18.70
C TYR A 190 -15.34 19.71 19.87
N ILE A 191 -15.08 18.42 20.10
CA ILE A 191 -14.10 17.97 21.09
C ILE A 191 -12.71 18.55 20.77
N VAL A 192 -12.30 18.49 19.50
CA VAL A 192 -11.05 19.12 19.04
C VAL A 192 -11.07 20.63 19.24
N ALA A 193 -12.18 21.30 18.91
CA ALA A 193 -12.32 22.74 19.07
C ALA A 193 -12.22 23.17 20.55
N ASP A 194 -12.83 22.43 21.46
CA ASP A 194 -12.79 22.70 22.89
C ASP A 194 -11.36 22.53 23.45
N TYR A 195 -10.66 21.47 23.03
CA TYR A 195 -9.25 21.27 23.36
C TYR A 195 -8.36 22.42 22.84
N LEU A 196 -8.56 22.84 21.58
CA LEU A 196 -7.83 23.98 21.02
C LEU A 196 -8.17 25.31 21.71
N GLY A 197 -9.38 25.46 22.23
CA GLY A 197 -9.78 26.59 23.04
C GLY A 197 -8.94 26.71 24.31
N MET A 198 -8.78 25.60 25.03
CA MET A 198 -7.91 25.52 26.21
C MET A 198 -6.45 25.83 25.87
N ILE A 199 -5.92 25.25 24.79
CA ILE A 199 -4.53 25.52 24.34
C ILE A 199 -4.32 27.00 23.99
N ALA A 200 -5.31 27.63 23.36
CA ALA A 200 -5.26 29.05 23.01
C ALA A 200 -5.28 29.96 24.26
N GLU A 201 -6.04 29.61 25.30
CA GLU A 201 -6.06 30.32 26.58
C GLU A 201 -4.75 30.17 27.35
N GLU A 202 -4.10 29.01 27.27
CA GLU A 202 -2.81 28.72 27.90
C GLU A 202 -1.61 29.26 27.09
N GLU A 203 -1.85 29.87 25.92
CA GLU A 203 -0.82 30.35 24.98
C GLU A 203 0.22 29.27 24.62
N ARG A 204 -0.21 28.02 24.53
CA ARG A 204 0.65 26.87 24.22
C ARG A 204 0.67 26.55 22.73
N THR A 205 1.73 25.89 22.30
CA THR A 205 1.81 25.31 20.96
C THR A 205 1.18 23.92 20.92
N VAL A 206 0.55 23.57 19.81
CA VAL A 206 -0.04 22.25 19.57
C VAL A 206 0.50 21.65 18.28
N ASP A 207 0.79 20.35 18.28
CA ASP A 207 1.05 19.61 17.05
C ASP A 207 -0.28 19.26 16.38
N ILE A 208 -0.68 20.06 15.37
CA ILE A 208 -1.96 19.86 14.68
C ILE A 208 -1.98 18.55 13.87
N HIS A 209 -0.81 18.09 13.41
CA HIS A 209 -0.70 16.84 12.66
C HIS A 209 -1.04 15.64 13.56
N LYS A 210 -0.48 15.61 14.78
CA LYS A 210 -0.84 14.60 15.80
C LYS A 210 -2.31 14.72 16.20
N LEU A 211 -2.82 15.93 16.42
CA LEU A 211 -4.21 16.13 16.84
C LEU A 211 -5.22 15.62 15.79
N PHE A 212 -4.99 15.92 14.50
CA PHE A 212 -5.84 15.42 13.41
C PHE A 212 -5.74 13.91 13.24
N TYR A 213 -4.57 13.32 13.49
CA TYR A 213 -4.45 11.87 13.54
C TYR A 213 -5.34 11.25 14.62
N LEU A 214 -5.32 11.80 15.85
CA LEU A 214 -6.18 11.31 16.94
C LEU A 214 -7.67 11.49 16.62
N TYR A 215 -8.04 12.64 16.09
CA TYR A 215 -9.40 12.95 15.65
C TYR A 215 -9.93 11.97 14.60
N THR A 216 -9.16 11.71 13.55
CA THR A 216 -9.56 10.78 12.49
C THR A 216 -9.63 9.34 12.99
N LEU A 217 -8.75 8.97 13.93
CA LEU A 217 -8.74 7.63 14.50
C LEU A 217 -9.95 7.37 15.41
N ASP A 218 -10.34 8.34 16.24
CA ASP A 218 -11.55 8.25 17.06
C ASP A 218 -12.82 8.29 16.22
N SER A 219 -12.90 9.20 15.24
CA SER A 219 -14.01 9.26 14.28
C SER A 219 -14.16 7.93 13.54
N PHE A 220 -13.04 7.34 13.08
CA PHE A 220 -13.04 6.03 12.45
C PHE A 220 -13.49 4.92 13.41
N GLY A 221 -13.03 4.94 14.66
CA GLY A 221 -13.42 3.98 15.67
C GLY A 221 -14.92 3.97 15.93
N GLU A 222 -15.48 5.15 16.15
CA GLU A 222 -16.92 5.34 16.36
C GLU A 222 -17.71 4.90 15.11
N ILE A 223 -17.33 5.35 13.91
CA ILE A 223 -18.04 5.00 12.67
C ILE A 223 -17.96 3.51 12.33
N SER A 224 -16.79 2.91 12.52
CA SER A 224 -16.52 1.54 12.07
C SER A 224 -17.00 0.50 13.06
N PHE A 225 -16.88 0.80 14.36
CA PHE A 225 -17.07 -0.16 15.44
C PHE A 225 -18.13 0.28 16.45
N GLY A 226 -18.74 1.45 16.26
CA GLY A 226 -19.74 2.01 17.17
C GLY A 226 -19.17 2.41 18.53
N GLN A 227 -17.85 2.60 18.62
CA GLN A 227 -17.12 2.94 19.84
C GLN A 227 -15.90 3.83 19.53
N SER A 228 -15.88 5.04 20.07
CA SER A 228 -14.68 5.88 20.15
C SER A 228 -13.54 5.18 20.92
N PHE A 229 -12.30 5.39 20.48
CA PHE A 229 -11.14 4.81 21.15
C PHE A 229 -10.62 5.67 22.31
N GLY A 230 -11.18 6.87 22.50
CA GLY A 230 -10.75 7.80 23.55
C GLY A 230 -9.38 8.42 23.27
N CYS A 231 -8.97 8.51 22.00
CA CYS A 231 -7.72 9.15 21.60
C CYS A 231 -7.73 10.67 21.89
N LEU A 232 -8.91 11.29 21.87
CA LEU A 232 -9.10 12.71 22.17
C LEU A 232 -9.27 13.04 23.65
N ASP A 233 -9.42 12.05 24.54
CA ASP A 233 -9.61 12.28 25.98
C ASP A 233 -8.35 12.85 26.64
N SER A 234 -7.18 12.35 26.22
CA SER A 234 -5.85 12.84 26.66
C SER A 234 -4.89 13.00 25.47
N PRO A 235 -5.04 14.03 24.60
CA PRO A 235 -4.21 14.19 23.40
C PRO A 235 -2.69 14.31 23.68
N GLU A 236 -2.34 14.70 24.91
CA GLU A 236 -0.97 14.93 25.37
C GLU A 236 -0.30 13.69 25.97
N GLU A 237 -1.07 12.81 26.64
CA GLU A 237 -0.53 11.68 27.43
C GLU A 237 -0.09 10.47 26.60
N GLY A 238 -0.27 10.55 25.27
CA GLY A 238 0.11 9.51 24.33
C GLY A 238 -1.09 8.90 23.63
N THR A 239 -0.84 8.27 22.50
CA THR A 239 -1.91 7.61 21.74
C THR A 239 -2.32 6.30 22.43
N VAL A 240 -3.52 5.79 22.18
CA VAL A 240 -3.86 4.42 22.59
C VAL A 240 -2.86 3.41 22.02
N GLU A 241 -2.53 2.36 22.79
CA GLU A 241 -1.51 1.35 22.40
C GLU A 241 -1.75 0.79 20.99
N PHE A 242 -3.01 0.71 20.57
CA PHE A 242 -3.43 0.33 19.24
C PHE A 242 -2.89 1.25 18.13
N ALA A 243 -3.05 2.57 18.28
CA ALA A 243 -2.67 3.58 17.28
C ALA A 243 -1.15 3.55 17.04
N GLU A 244 -0.41 3.56 18.13
CA GLU A 244 1.04 3.44 18.16
C GLU A 244 1.54 2.14 17.50
N ALA A 245 0.88 1.01 17.78
CA ALA A 245 1.20 -0.27 17.14
C ALA A 245 0.89 -0.25 15.64
N PHE A 246 -0.22 0.39 15.25
CA PHE A 246 -0.60 0.55 13.86
C PHE A 246 0.41 1.39 13.07
N ASP A 247 0.83 2.54 13.59
CA ASP A 247 1.80 3.44 12.94
C ASP A 247 3.18 2.80 12.78
N ARG A 248 3.66 2.12 13.83
CA ARG A 248 4.90 1.35 13.77
C ARG A 248 4.81 0.27 12.69
N LEU A 249 3.71 -0.48 12.65
CA LEU A 249 3.53 -1.54 11.67
C LEU A 249 3.41 -0.96 10.25
N ASN A 250 2.68 0.13 10.05
CA ASN A 250 2.54 0.85 8.78
C ASN A 250 3.91 1.25 8.20
N THR A 251 4.74 1.90 9.03
CA THR A 251 6.11 2.29 8.65
C THR A 251 6.96 1.06 8.29
N ILE A 252 6.84 -0.03 9.04
CA ILE A 252 7.59 -1.26 8.79
C ILE A 252 7.17 -1.90 7.48
N VAL A 253 5.86 -2.11 7.27
CA VAL A 253 5.37 -2.80 6.06
C VAL A 253 5.66 -2.01 4.79
N PHE A 254 5.64 -0.68 4.85
CA PHE A 254 6.05 0.15 3.73
C PHE A 254 7.55 0.00 3.42
N ASN A 255 8.40 0.02 4.45
CA ASN A 255 9.85 -0.15 4.29
C ASN A 255 10.26 -1.51 3.71
N ARG A 256 9.42 -2.56 3.84
CA ARG A 256 9.68 -3.88 3.24
C ARG A 256 9.75 -3.83 1.71
N VAL A 257 9.04 -2.90 1.06
CA VAL A 257 9.11 -2.71 -0.40
C VAL A 257 10.55 -2.43 -0.85
N PHE A 258 11.30 -1.69 -0.03
CA PHE A 258 12.68 -1.29 -0.30
C PHE A 258 13.72 -2.11 0.46
N THR A 259 13.30 -3.20 1.12
CA THR A 259 14.17 -4.08 1.92
C THR A 259 14.03 -5.53 1.45
N PRO A 260 14.68 -5.92 0.34
CA PRO A 260 14.67 -7.31 -0.12
C PRO A 260 15.23 -8.27 0.93
N GLY A 261 14.58 -9.44 1.07
CA GLY A 261 14.92 -10.41 2.10
C GLY A 261 14.51 -10.00 3.51
N TRP A 262 13.57 -9.04 3.65
CA TRP A 262 13.08 -8.55 4.94
C TRP A 262 12.66 -9.67 5.91
N GLN A 263 12.19 -10.80 5.41
CA GLN A 263 11.81 -11.95 6.24
C GLN A 263 12.98 -12.45 7.08
N LEU A 264 14.18 -12.49 6.52
CA LEU A 264 15.39 -12.92 7.23
C LEU A 264 15.84 -11.85 8.22
N THR A 265 15.83 -10.57 7.81
CA THR A 265 16.22 -9.48 8.71
C THR A 265 15.25 -9.36 9.89
N GLU A 266 13.95 -9.50 9.66
CA GLU A 266 12.94 -9.48 10.72
C GLU A 266 13.06 -10.71 11.62
N PHE A 267 13.39 -11.89 11.07
CA PHE A 267 13.61 -13.09 11.87
C PHE A 267 14.85 -12.99 12.77
N LEU A 268 15.95 -12.43 12.26
CA LEU A 268 17.25 -12.38 12.94
C LEU A 268 17.40 -11.19 13.91
N THR A 269 16.59 -10.14 13.79
CA THR A 269 16.74 -8.91 14.59
C THR A 269 15.71 -8.81 15.71
N SER A 270 16.03 -8.02 16.74
CA SER A 270 15.10 -7.67 17.83
C SER A 270 13.82 -7.00 17.32
N ARG A 271 13.87 -6.37 16.14
CA ARG A 271 12.73 -5.76 15.45
C ARG A 271 11.60 -6.75 15.17
N GLY A 272 11.90 -8.02 14.92
CA GLY A 272 10.89 -9.07 14.72
C GLY A 272 10.07 -9.40 15.98
N ARG A 273 10.59 -9.14 17.18
CA ARG A 273 9.80 -9.26 18.42
C ARG A 273 8.76 -8.14 18.52
N GLN A 274 9.17 -6.90 18.23
CA GLN A 274 8.27 -5.75 18.25
C GLN A 274 7.14 -5.91 17.23
N ILE A 275 7.45 -6.32 15.99
CA ILE A 275 6.45 -6.60 14.94
C ILE A 275 5.42 -7.62 15.41
N ARG A 276 5.84 -8.69 16.10
CA ARG A 276 4.91 -9.70 16.63
C ARG A 276 4.03 -9.14 17.73
N LYS A 277 4.56 -8.29 18.60
CA LYS A 277 3.79 -7.59 19.63
C LYS A 277 2.74 -6.68 18.98
N ASP A 278 3.15 -5.82 18.05
CA ASP A 278 2.25 -4.87 17.37
C ASP A 278 1.12 -5.61 16.63
N LYS A 279 1.42 -6.72 15.94
CA LYS A 279 0.40 -7.60 15.33
C LYS A 279 -0.59 -8.15 16.34
N GLN A 280 -0.10 -8.62 17.49
CA GLN A 280 -0.96 -9.16 18.54
C GLN A 280 -1.86 -8.08 19.15
N THR A 281 -1.34 -6.88 19.37
CA THR A 281 -2.13 -5.72 19.84
C THR A 281 -3.24 -5.35 18.86
N ILE A 282 -2.93 -5.25 17.56
CA ILE A 282 -3.92 -4.93 16.53
C ILE A 282 -4.98 -6.05 16.41
N ALA A 283 -4.54 -7.31 16.40
CA ALA A 283 -5.45 -8.45 16.26
C ALA A 283 -6.34 -8.65 17.50
N SER A 284 -5.79 -8.48 18.71
CA SER A 284 -6.56 -8.61 19.95
C SER A 284 -7.62 -7.51 20.05
N PHE A 285 -7.29 -6.30 19.64
CA PHE A 285 -8.21 -5.17 19.57
C PHE A 285 -9.38 -5.45 18.61
N ALA A 286 -9.09 -5.84 17.36
CA ALA A 286 -10.12 -6.17 16.37
C ALA A 286 -11.01 -7.34 16.84
N LEU A 287 -10.42 -8.38 17.45
CA LEU A 287 -11.17 -9.53 17.96
C LEU A 287 -12.03 -9.19 19.18
N LYS A 288 -11.58 -8.29 20.06
CA LYS A 288 -12.35 -7.82 21.21
C LYS A 288 -13.65 -7.15 20.74
N ILE A 289 -13.54 -6.20 19.80
CA ILE A 289 -14.69 -5.51 19.22
C ILE A 289 -15.70 -6.49 18.60
N ILE A 290 -15.20 -7.46 17.82
CA ILE A 290 -16.06 -8.47 17.19
C ILE A 290 -16.76 -9.36 18.23
N ARG A 291 -16.05 -9.76 19.30
CA ARG A 291 -16.62 -10.61 20.37
C ARG A 291 -17.64 -9.86 21.20
N ASP A 292 -17.34 -8.64 21.63
CA ASP A 292 -18.24 -7.81 22.41
C ASP A 292 -19.56 -7.59 21.65
N ARG A 293 -19.48 -7.39 20.32
CA ARG A 293 -20.66 -7.28 19.46
C ARG A 293 -21.49 -8.56 19.35
N ARG A 294 -20.85 -9.72 19.22
CA ARG A 294 -21.55 -11.02 19.12
C ARG A 294 -22.24 -11.42 20.43
N ILE A 295 -21.71 -10.97 21.57
CA ILE A 295 -22.25 -11.30 22.89
C ILE A 295 -23.42 -10.38 23.27
N HIS A 296 -23.29 -9.07 23.04
CA HIS A 296 -24.27 -8.09 23.52
C HIS A 296 -25.39 -7.79 22.51
N GLY A 297 -25.28 -8.26 21.26
CA GLY A 297 -26.23 -7.92 20.20
C GLY A 297 -26.10 -6.46 19.73
N TYR A 298 -26.93 -6.06 18.76
CA TYR A 298 -26.96 -4.70 18.23
C TYR A 298 -28.18 -3.95 18.76
N ASP A 299 -27.98 -3.05 19.72
CA ASP A 299 -29.08 -2.31 20.41
C ASP A 299 -29.15 -0.82 20.02
N LYS A 300 -28.32 -0.37 19.06
CA LYS A 300 -28.32 1.03 18.59
C LYS A 300 -29.35 1.23 17.44
N PRO A 301 -30.05 2.38 17.38
CA PRO A 301 -31.10 2.61 16.38
C PRO A 301 -30.60 2.79 14.93
N GLN A 302 -29.35 3.22 14.73
CA GLN A 302 -28.70 3.38 13.41
C GLN A 302 -27.65 2.27 13.26
N LYS A 303 -27.41 1.67 12.08
CA LYS A 303 -26.42 0.57 11.87
C LYS A 303 -25.01 1.08 11.51
N ASP A 304 -23.98 0.59 12.20
CA ASP A 304 -22.55 0.85 11.90
C ASP A 304 -21.97 -0.04 10.79
N LEU A 305 -20.74 0.29 10.33
CA LEU A 305 -20.07 -0.42 9.22
C LEU A 305 -19.87 -1.91 9.52
N LEU A 306 -19.55 -2.26 10.77
CA LEU A 306 -19.36 -3.65 11.20
C LEU A 306 -20.68 -4.44 11.12
N GLN A 307 -21.79 -3.86 11.59
CA GLN A 307 -23.10 -4.50 11.54
C GLN A 307 -23.59 -4.69 10.10
N LEU A 308 -23.37 -3.70 9.22
CA LEU A 308 -23.73 -3.81 7.80
C LEU A 308 -22.90 -4.87 7.06
N CYS A 309 -21.63 -5.06 7.43
CA CYS A 309 -20.81 -6.16 6.93
C CYS A 309 -21.30 -7.53 7.42
N MET A 310 -21.82 -7.63 8.65
CA MET A 310 -22.33 -8.88 9.23
C MET A 310 -23.69 -9.30 8.68
N ASP A 311 -24.53 -8.35 8.29
CA ASP A 311 -25.90 -8.60 7.80
C ASP A 311 -25.96 -9.05 6.32
N MET A 312 -24.87 -8.86 5.55
CA MET A 312 -24.82 -9.21 4.13
C MET A 312 -24.41 -10.67 3.94
N GLN A 313 -25.37 -11.52 3.56
CA GLN A 313 -25.10 -12.86 3.03
C GLN A 313 -24.99 -12.81 1.50
N ASP A 314 -24.11 -13.65 0.95
CA ASP A 314 -23.87 -13.77 -0.50
C ASP A 314 -25.13 -14.29 -1.20
N VAL A 315 -25.79 -13.44 -2.00
CA VAL A 315 -27.11 -13.73 -2.57
C VAL A 315 -27.03 -14.51 -3.88
N GLU A 316 -25.85 -14.65 -4.50
CA GLU A 316 -25.81 -15.13 -5.88
C GLU A 316 -25.45 -16.61 -6.09
N ASP A 317 -24.64 -17.29 -5.28
CA ASP A 317 -24.43 -18.74 -5.49
C ASP A 317 -23.83 -19.44 -4.27
N GLY A 318 -24.63 -20.27 -3.59
CA GLY A 318 -24.24 -21.00 -2.38
C GLY A 318 -23.13 -22.06 -2.52
N ARG A 319 -22.05 -21.88 -3.32
CA ARG A 319 -20.70 -22.54 -3.20
C ARG A 319 -19.64 -22.03 -4.21
N ARG A 320 -18.36 -22.25 -3.85
CA ARG A 320 -17.07 -21.81 -4.45
C ARG A 320 -16.84 -22.08 -5.95
N LEU A 321 -16.06 -21.19 -6.58
CA LEU A 321 -15.66 -21.14 -8.00
C LEU A 321 -14.39 -21.95 -8.39
N SER A 322 -14.29 -22.37 -9.67
CA SER A 322 -13.19 -23.10 -10.34
C SER A 322 -12.70 -22.47 -11.67
N ASP A 323 -11.65 -23.08 -12.24
CA ASP A 323 -10.62 -22.53 -13.14
C ASP A 323 -11.02 -22.05 -14.57
N GLU A 324 -12.24 -22.25 -15.05
CA GLU A 324 -12.59 -21.90 -16.45
C GLU A 324 -12.78 -20.41 -16.70
N VAL A 325 -12.94 -19.61 -15.66
CA VAL A 325 -13.07 -18.13 -15.76
C VAL A 325 -11.74 -17.47 -16.18
N LEU A 326 -10.62 -18.20 -16.10
CA LEU A 326 -9.30 -17.74 -16.52
C LEU A 326 -9.09 -17.69 -18.04
N LYS A 327 -9.94 -18.29 -18.86
CA LYS A 327 -9.61 -18.48 -20.29
C LYS A 327 -9.96 -17.29 -21.19
N ASP A 328 -11.08 -16.61 -20.94
CA ASP A 328 -11.84 -16.13 -22.10
C ASP A 328 -11.78 -14.65 -22.46
N MET A 329 -11.06 -13.78 -21.76
CA MET A 329 -11.11 -12.36 -22.16
C MET A 329 -9.76 -11.71 -22.43
N VAL A 330 -8.95 -12.51 -23.13
CA VAL A 330 -7.70 -12.26 -23.86
C VAL A 330 -7.79 -11.18 -24.96
N LEU A 331 -8.77 -10.25 -24.95
CA LEU A 331 -8.98 -9.33 -26.07
C LEU A 331 -9.06 -7.86 -25.67
N ASN A 332 -8.00 -7.32 -25.05
CA ASN A 332 -7.86 -5.86 -24.89
C ASN A 332 -6.39 -5.42 -25.01
N PHE A 333 -6.01 -4.89 -26.17
CA PHE A 333 -4.76 -4.13 -26.34
C PHE A 333 -4.92 -3.00 -27.35
N ILE A 334 -4.72 -1.76 -26.89
CA ILE A 334 -3.73 -0.76 -27.34
C ILE A 334 -4.07 0.54 -26.58
N ILE A 335 -3.09 1.16 -25.92
CA ILE A 335 -3.14 2.59 -25.58
C ILE A 335 -1.92 3.33 -26.08
N ALA A 336 -2.23 4.58 -26.45
CA ALA A 336 -1.37 5.65 -26.92
C ALA A 336 -0.33 6.06 -25.88
N ASP A 337 0.92 5.79 -26.24
CA ASP A 337 2.15 6.59 -26.00
C ASP A 337 3.40 5.79 -26.48
N GLY A 338 3.23 4.47 -26.73
CA GLY A 338 4.24 3.57 -27.27
C GLY A 338 4.93 2.68 -26.23
N THR A 339 4.62 2.83 -24.93
CA THR A 339 5.28 2.09 -23.85
C THR A 339 4.59 0.75 -23.56
N ARG A 340 5.31 -0.38 -23.67
CA ARG A 340 4.78 -1.74 -23.39
C ARG A 340 5.06 -2.18 -21.95
N ILE A 341 4.04 -2.59 -21.19
CA ILE A 341 4.19 -3.29 -19.90
C ILE A 341 3.87 -4.78 -20.11
N TYR A 342 4.80 -5.67 -19.78
CA TYR A 342 4.61 -7.11 -19.93
C TYR A 342 4.07 -7.76 -18.64
N LYS A 343 3.44 -8.93 -18.79
CA LYS A 343 3.01 -9.76 -17.66
C LYS A 343 4.19 -10.03 -16.71
N GLY A 344 3.99 -9.73 -15.42
CA GLY A 344 5.00 -9.89 -14.37
C GLY A 344 5.88 -8.67 -14.14
N GLU A 345 5.70 -7.58 -14.90
CA GLU A 345 6.26 -6.26 -14.58
C GLU A 345 5.29 -5.48 -13.69
N PHE A 346 5.80 -4.67 -12.77
CA PHE A 346 5.00 -3.82 -11.88
C PHE A 346 4.80 -2.45 -12.50
N ALA A 347 3.57 -1.96 -12.51
CA ALA A 347 3.24 -0.56 -12.83
C ALA A 347 3.26 0.27 -11.54
N SER A 348 3.94 1.41 -11.56
CA SER A 348 4.07 2.34 -10.43
C SER A 348 3.85 3.78 -10.89
N TRP A 349 3.32 4.61 -10.01
CA TRP A 349 3.14 6.05 -10.23
C TRP A 349 3.19 6.77 -8.88
N SER A 350 3.47 8.07 -8.90
CA SER A 350 3.55 8.91 -7.71
C SER A 350 2.58 10.09 -7.80
N SER A 351 1.54 10.08 -6.97
CA SER A 351 0.62 11.22 -6.83
C SER A 351 1.34 12.49 -6.40
N TRP A 352 2.42 12.36 -5.61
CA TRP A 352 3.28 13.46 -5.19
C TRP A 352 3.94 14.15 -6.39
N THR A 353 4.54 13.35 -7.27
CA THR A 353 5.25 13.83 -8.46
C THR A 353 4.27 14.43 -9.47
N MET A 354 3.17 13.72 -9.74
CA MET A 354 2.13 14.18 -10.69
C MET A 354 1.47 15.49 -10.23
N GLY A 355 1.26 15.68 -8.92
CA GLY A 355 0.70 16.91 -8.36
C GLY A 355 1.61 18.14 -8.50
N ARG A 356 2.91 17.95 -8.77
CA ARG A 356 3.93 19.02 -8.89
C ARG A 356 4.56 19.06 -10.29
N ASP A 357 4.00 18.33 -11.24
CA ASP A 357 4.50 18.25 -12.60
C ASP A 357 4.03 19.47 -13.39
N THR A 358 4.98 20.32 -13.76
CA THR A 358 4.74 21.54 -14.55
C THR A 358 4.17 21.25 -15.94
N THR A 359 4.35 20.03 -16.44
CA THR A 359 3.77 19.60 -17.72
C THR A 359 2.31 19.20 -17.60
N ILE A 360 1.80 18.99 -16.38
CA ILE A 360 0.41 18.67 -16.07
C ILE A 360 -0.35 19.93 -15.62
N TRP A 361 0.30 20.77 -14.81
CA TRP A 361 -0.35 21.90 -14.12
C TRP A 361 0.10 23.29 -14.58
N GLY A 362 1.17 23.40 -15.36
CA GLY A 362 1.76 24.68 -15.76
C GLY A 362 2.96 25.10 -14.89
N PRO A 363 3.57 26.26 -15.17
CA PRO A 363 4.77 26.73 -14.47
C PRO A 363 4.59 26.89 -12.94
N ASP A 364 3.36 27.18 -12.52
CA ASP A 364 2.90 27.41 -11.16
C ASP A 364 2.50 26.11 -10.41
N ALA A 365 2.83 24.93 -10.95
CA ALA A 365 2.47 23.63 -10.36
C ALA A 365 2.92 23.41 -8.90
N ARG A 366 3.82 24.26 -8.38
CA ARG A 366 4.34 24.22 -7.01
C ARG A 366 3.74 25.29 -6.11
N GLU A 367 2.96 26.21 -6.65
CA GLU A 367 2.32 27.28 -5.89
C GLU A 367 1.02 26.76 -5.27
N TYR A 368 0.74 27.21 -4.03
CA TYR A 368 -0.54 26.96 -3.40
C TYR A 368 -1.57 27.94 -3.97
N ASP A 369 -2.29 27.50 -5.00
CA ASP A 369 -3.36 28.26 -5.65
C ASP A 369 -4.70 27.52 -5.57
N PRO A 370 -5.58 27.89 -4.61
CA PRO A 370 -6.94 27.36 -4.52
C PRO A 370 -7.82 27.72 -5.73
N ASP A 371 -7.58 28.85 -6.40
CA ASP A 371 -8.46 29.34 -7.47
C ASP A 371 -8.49 28.36 -8.65
N ARG A 372 -7.41 27.61 -8.87
CA ARG A 372 -7.34 26.46 -9.80
C ARG A 372 -8.54 25.51 -9.69
N TRP A 373 -9.08 25.32 -8.49
CA TRP A 373 -10.21 24.42 -8.22
C TRP A 373 -11.55 25.16 -8.10
N MET A 374 -11.53 26.49 -7.98
CA MET A 374 -12.71 27.35 -7.82
C MET A 374 -13.29 27.82 -9.15
N THR A 375 -12.55 27.70 -10.26
CA THR A 375 -13.00 28.04 -11.63
C THR A 375 -14.17 27.18 -12.14
N GLY A 376 -14.47 26.06 -11.48
CA GLY A 376 -15.47 25.08 -11.91
C GLY A 376 -14.95 24.06 -12.93
N GLU A 377 -13.69 24.15 -13.35
CA GLU A 377 -13.05 23.13 -14.17
C GLU A 377 -12.94 21.80 -13.38
N LYS A 378 -13.43 20.72 -13.98
CA LYS A 378 -13.33 19.37 -13.39
C LYS A 378 -12.17 18.62 -14.00
N PHE A 379 -11.10 18.47 -13.23
CA PHE A 379 -9.96 17.66 -13.66
C PHE A 379 -10.29 16.16 -13.61
N PRO A 380 -9.85 15.37 -14.61
CA PRO A 380 -9.93 13.92 -14.53
C PRO A 380 -9.16 13.38 -13.32
N ALA A 381 -9.70 12.35 -12.64
CA ALA A 381 -9.08 11.79 -11.44
C ALA A 381 -7.67 11.21 -11.67
N HIS A 382 -7.36 10.78 -12.89
CA HIS A 382 -6.02 10.29 -13.26
C HIS A 382 -5.01 11.43 -13.49
N LYS A 383 -5.46 12.70 -13.56
CA LYS A 383 -4.58 13.89 -13.57
C LYS A 383 -4.07 14.22 -12.17
N PHE A 384 -4.91 14.01 -11.15
CA PHE A 384 -4.55 14.13 -9.73
C PHE A 384 -5.04 12.91 -8.93
N PRO A 385 -4.30 11.79 -8.92
CA PRO A 385 -4.75 10.52 -8.35
C PRO A 385 -4.65 10.45 -6.82
N ALA A 386 -4.97 11.53 -6.10
CA ALA A 386 -4.99 11.56 -4.64
C ALA A 386 -5.97 10.53 -4.03
N PHE A 387 -7.08 10.27 -4.74
CA PHE A 387 -8.03 9.20 -4.41
C PHE A 387 -8.05 8.06 -5.43
N HIS A 388 -6.98 7.93 -6.23
CA HIS A 388 -6.94 7.06 -7.43
C HIS A 388 -8.06 7.37 -8.45
N ALA A 389 -8.24 6.49 -9.43
CA ALA A 389 -9.23 6.61 -10.50
C ALA A 389 -9.84 5.24 -10.83
N GLY A 390 -10.89 5.26 -11.65
CA GLY A 390 -11.55 4.05 -12.15
C GLY A 390 -12.14 3.14 -11.05
N PRO A 391 -12.26 1.82 -11.28
CA PRO A 391 -12.90 0.91 -10.33
C PRO A 391 -12.24 0.84 -8.95
N ARG A 392 -10.94 1.16 -8.85
CA ARG A 392 -10.18 1.22 -7.58
C ARG A 392 -10.15 2.59 -6.90
N LYS A 393 -10.88 3.59 -7.43
CA LYS A 393 -11.05 4.91 -6.78
C LYS A 393 -11.43 4.75 -5.31
N CYS A 394 -10.92 5.59 -4.40
CA CYS A 394 -11.19 5.47 -2.97
C CYS A 394 -12.69 5.46 -2.66
N LEU A 395 -13.17 4.45 -1.91
CA LEU A 395 -14.56 4.37 -1.46
C LEU A 395 -14.89 5.48 -0.46
N GLY A 396 -13.95 5.75 0.45
CA GLY A 396 -14.10 6.75 1.50
C GLY A 396 -13.89 8.19 1.03
N GLN A 397 -13.70 8.46 -0.28
CA GLN A 397 -13.38 9.83 -0.73
C GLN A 397 -14.40 10.86 -0.25
N GLN A 398 -15.69 10.58 -0.39
CA GLN A 398 -16.74 11.51 0.04
C GLN A 398 -16.74 11.70 1.56
N PHE A 399 -16.52 10.63 2.32
CA PHE A 399 -16.45 10.67 3.78
C PHE A 399 -15.26 11.50 4.24
N ALA A 400 -14.05 11.21 3.73
CA ALA A 400 -12.85 11.97 4.04
C ALA A 400 -12.98 13.46 3.65
N THR A 401 -13.67 13.76 2.55
CA THR A 401 -13.94 15.15 2.14
C THR A 401 -14.88 15.85 3.11
N VAL A 402 -15.97 15.19 3.52
CA VAL A 402 -16.94 15.75 4.48
C VAL A 402 -16.29 15.91 5.86
N GLU A 403 -15.55 14.92 6.33
CA GLU A 403 -14.78 14.95 7.57
C GLU A 403 -13.83 16.15 7.58
N ALA A 404 -12.96 16.28 6.56
CA ALA A 404 -12.02 17.38 6.45
C ALA A 404 -12.69 18.76 6.38
N ILE A 405 -13.76 18.91 5.58
CA ILE A 405 -14.49 20.18 5.49
C ILE A 405 -15.16 20.52 6.83
N THR A 406 -15.73 19.53 7.53
CA THR A 406 -16.44 19.74 8.80
C THR A 406 -15.50 20.29 9.86
N ILE A 407 -14.37 19.62 10.08
CA ILE A 407 -13.39 20.07 11.08
C ILE A 407 -12.79 21.43 10.69
N LEU A 408 -12.39 21.62 9.43
CA LEU A 408 -11.82 22.90 8.99
C LEU A 408 -12.83 24.06 9.11
N ALA A 409 -14.10 23.84 8.78
CA ALA A 409 -15.14 24.86 8.90
C ALA A 409 -15.36 25.28 10.36
N ILE A 410 -15.40 24.32 11.28
CA ILE A 410 -15.56 24.59 12.72
C ILE A 410 -14.33 25.32 13.27
N LEU A 411 -13.13 24.83 12.96
CA LEU A 411 -11.89 25.39 13.49
C LEU A 411 -11.61 26.80 12.94
N LEU A 412 -11.77 27.03 11.63
CA LEU A 412 -11.48 28.32 11.01
C LEU A 412 -12.49 29.41 11.40
N GLN A 413 -13.70 29.05 11.82
CA GLN A 413 -14.67 30.01 12.37
C GLN A 413 -14.30 30.47 13.77
N ARG A 414 -13.54 29.67 14.52
CA ARG A 414 -13.26 29.88 15.95
C ARG A 414 -11.83 30.33 16.23
N PHE A 415 -10.89 29.97 15.36
CA PHE A 415 -9.47 30.16 15.62
C PHE A 415 -8.74 30.76 14.42
N THR A 416 -7.62 31.41 14.72
CA THR A 416 -6.55 31.71 13.76
C THR A 416 -5.30 30.91 14.15
N PHE A 417 -4.53 30.51 13.14
CA PHE A 417 -3.38 29.62 13.32
C PHE A 417 -2.10 30.30 12.81
N GLU A 418 -1.02 30.17 13.57
CA GLU A 418 0.32 30.63 13.19
C GLU A 418 1.28 29.44 13.25
N LEU A 419 2.11 29.27 12.21
CA LEU A 419 3.18 28.28 12.23
C LEU A 419 4.24 28.69 13.24
N VAL A 420 4.67 27.76 14.09
CA VAL A 420 5.77 28.02 15.03
C VAL A 420 7.09 28.29 14.29
N ASP A 421 7.29 27.60 13.17
CA ASP A 421 8.45 27.76 12.29
C ASP A 421 8.00 27.79 10.82
N PRO A 422 7.72 28.99 10.26
CA PRO A 422 7.21 29.13 8.90
C PRO A 422 8.26 28.88 7.81
N ASP A 423 9.55 28.93 8.14
CA ASP A 423 10.65 28.80 7.18
C ASP A 423 11.10 27.34 7.00
N THR A 424 10.70 26.44 7.90
CA THR A 424 11.05 25.02 7.85
C THR A 424 10.03 24.22 7.05
N GLU A 425 10.47 23.61 5.94
CA GLU A 425 9.66 22.65 5.19
C GLU A 425 9.44 21.35 5.98
N PRO A 426 8.23 20.77 5.98
CA PRO A 426 7.99 19.50 6.63
C PRO A 426 8.80 18.35 6.01
N GLU A 427 9.50 17.60 6.86
CA GLU A 427 10.03 16.29 6.50
C GLU A 427 8.96 15.20 6.65
N TYR A 428 9.02 14.16 5.82
CA TYR A 428 7.99 13.10 5.81
C TYR A 428 8.56 11.75 6.25
N ILE A 429 7.75 10.96 6.95
CA ILE A 429 8.07 9.56 7.25
C ILE A 429 7.53 8.68 6.10
N PRO A 430 8.28 7.68 5.64
CA PRO A 430 7.78 6.69 4.69
C PRO A 430 6.57 5.96 5.25
N GLY A 431 5.46 5.98 4.52
CA GLY A 431 4.25 5.26 4.90
C GLY A 431 3.28 5.09 3.74
N LEU A 432 2.15 4.44 4.04
CA LEU A 432 1.01 4.41 3.11
C LEU A 432 0.41 5.80 2.87
N THR A 433 0.63 6.74 3.80
CA THR A 433 0.25 8.15 3.72
C THR A 433 1.51 9.03 3.71
N LEU A 434 1.37 10.34 3.92
CA LEU A 434 2.47 11.31 4.01
C LEU A 434 2.56 11.96 5.40
N PRO A 435 2.82 11.19 6.48
CA PRO A 435 2.93 11.74 7.82
C PRO A 435 4.16 12.62 7.96
N MET A 436 4.03 13.75 8.66
CA MET A 436 5.15 14.65 8.95
C MET A 436 6.01 14.10 10.08
N ALA A 437 7.32 14.03 9.88
CA ALA A 437 8.28 13.43 10.81
C ALA A 437 8.37 14.16 12.14
N ASN A 438 8.26 15.49 12.09
CA ASN A 438 8.38 16.37 13.25
C ASN A 438 7.03 17.00 13.66
N GLY A 439 5.92 16.42 13.19
CA GLY A 439 4.59 16.99 13.37
C GLY A 439 4.41 18.30 12.60
N LEU A 440 3.41 19.08 13.00
CA LEU A 440 3.17 20.44 12.51
C LEU A 440 2.80 21.35 13.70
N PRO A 441 3.80 21.89 14.42
CA PRO A 441 3.56 22.75 15.58
C PRO A 441 2.94 24.09 15.17
N LEU A 442 1.79 24.42 15.76
CA LEU A 442 1.06 25.67 15.56
C LEU A 442 0.87 26.40 16.89
N ARG A 443 0.84 27.73 16.83
CA ARG A 443 0.16 28.57 17.83
C ARG A 443 -1.28 28.77 17.39
N VAL A 444 -2.19 28.73 18.36
CA VAL A 444 -3.62 28.88 18.14
C VAL A 444 -4.11 30.09 18.91
N HIS A 445 -4.88 30.94 18.24
CA HIS A 445 -5.48 32.11 18.85
C HIS A 445 -6.99 32.06 18.65
N GLN A 446 -7.74 32.49 19.66
CA GLN A 446 -9.17 32.73 19.52
C GLN A 446 -9.40 33.76 18.42
N ARG A 447 -10.34 33.48 17.52
CA ARG A 447 -10.72 34.42 16.47
C ARG A 447 -11.54 35.55 17.10
N PRO A 448 -11.17 36.82 16.90
CA PRO A 448 -11.98 37.94 17.37
C PRO A 448 -13.38 37.86 16.75
N VAL A 449 -14.41 38.02 17.59
CA VAL A 449 -15.83 38.03 17.17
C VAL A 449 -16.13 39.25 16.31
#